data_AF-A0A9Q0YGT7-F1
#
_entry.id   AF-A0A9Q0YGT7-F1
#
_cell.length_a   1.000
_cell.length_b   1.000
_cell.length_c   1.000
_cell.angle_alpha   90.00
_cell.angle_beta   90.00
_cell.angle_gamma   90.00
#
_symmetry.space_group_name_H-M   'P 1'
#
loop_
_entity.id
_entity.type
_entity.pdbx_description
1 polymer ?
#
loop_
_entity_poly.entity_id
_entity_poly.type
_entity_poly.pdbx_seq_one_letter_code
_entity_poly.pdbx_strand_id
1 'polypeptide(L)'
;MLEKGDKDNDILHTLTDLLDRYPRILQVFVTSSAVAGVLVIGRSVRLVTKFHRADTIPKDFIRKGVKLRGKVHGVKNGTILVEHLPILPIPRWSLRDSLQKEKNGFLRLFPAGVIMQHEGRKFLQKTLSDHPNVWFQLLSVDTAGQIEAIVMIRKNLFQSRNINLEILRLGLGRTQSLHASPSKVTKNITKDLMKAELYAEKKRKGIWKQPSMVERFYESYKLQTEKLQDWKSEKRRKGSLIYDRMTNFIRKLFKKS
;
A
#
# COMPACT_ATOMS: atom_id res chain seq x y z
N MET A 1 42.29 45.65 -37.61
CA MET A 1 42.09 44.28 -37.07
C MET A 1 43.05 43.90 -35.93
N LEU A 2 43.88 44.81 -35.39
CA LEU A 2 44.92 44.47 -34.39
C LEU A 2 44.55 44.74 -32.92
N GLU A 3 43.42 45.39 -32.62
CA GLU A 3 43.05 45.76 -31.24
C GLU A 3 42.40 44.61 -30.44
N LYS A 4 42.11 43.48 -31.09
CA LYS A 4 41.41 42.36 -30.46
C LYS A 4 42.34 41.41 -29.70
N GLY A 5 43.57 41.23 -30.17
CA GLY A 5 44.53 40.29 -29.57
C GLY A 5 45.13 40.75 -28.24
N ASP A 6 45.27 42.06 -28.03
CA ASP A 6 45.84 42.62 -26.80
C ASP A 6 44.86 42.49 -25.61
N LYS A 7 43.59 42.80 -25.86
CA LYS A 7 42.51 42.64 -24.87
C LYS A 7 42.32 41.17 -24.47
N ASP A 8 42.38 40.25 -25.43
CA ASP A 8 42.24 38.82 -25.15
C ASP A 8 43.40 38.31 -24.27
N ASN A 9 44.64 38.75 -24.51
CA ASN A 9 45.79 38.38 -23.69
C ASN A 9 45.71 38.96 -22.27
N ASP A 10 45.27 40.20 -22.12
CA ASP A 10 45.14 40.86 -20.81
C ASP A 10 44.05 40.20 -19.95
N ILE A 11 42.95 39.76 -20.59
CA ILE A 11 41.90 38.96 -19.94
C ILE A 11 42.44 37.59 -19.54
N LEU A 12 43.22 36.93 -20.40
CA LEU A 12 43.81 35.63 -20.09
C LEU A 12 44.81 35.73 -18.94
N HIS A 13 45.69 36.74 -18.92
CA HIS A 13 46.64 36.96 -17.83
C HIS A 13 45.94 37.27 -16.50
N THR A 14 44.89 38.10 -16.53
CA THR A 14 44.08 38.41 -15.34
C THR A 14 43.36 37.16 -14.81
N LEU A 15 42.86 36.30 -15.70
CA LEU A 15 42.23 35.03 -15.32
C LEU A 15 43.24 34.04 -14.75
N THR A 16 44.44 33.93 -15.34
CA THR A 16 45.52 33.06 -14.84
C THR A 16 45.97 33.50 -13.44
N ASP A 17 46.15 34.81 -13.24
CA ASP A 17 46.60 35.37 -11.96
C ASP A 17 45.53 35.20 -10.85
N LEU A 18 44.25 35.29 -11.21
CA LEU A 18 43.14 34.96 -10.30
C LEU A 18 43.05 33.46 -9.99
N LEU A 19 43.37 32.60 -10.96
CA LEU A 19 43.39 31.14 -10.80
C LEU A 19 44.48 30.69 -9.82
N ASP A 20 45.67 31.28 -9.93
CA ASP A 20 46.81 30.97 -9.08
C ASP A 20 46.69 31.57 -7.67
N ARG A 21 46.07 32.76 -7.54
CA ARG A 21 45.98 33.47 -6.26
C ARG A 21 44.93 32.90 -5.29
N TYR A 22 43.87 32.24 -5.78
CA TYR A 22 42.75 31.81 -4.91
C TYR A 22 42.21 30.40 -5.19
N PRO A 23 43.03 29.34 -5.04
CA PRO A 23 42.58 27.95 -5.22
C PRO A 23 41.41 27.55 -4.29
N ARG A 24 41.34 28.11 -3.07
CA ARG A 24 40.22 27.85 -2.15
C ARG A 24 38.89 28.47 -2.61
N ILE A 25 38.93 29.64 -3.24
CA ILE A 25 37.71 30.31 -3.73
C ILE A 25 37.13 29.52 -4.90
N LEU A 26 37.99 29.08 -5.83
CA LEU A 26 37.58 28.21 -6.93
C LEU A 26 36.97 26.89 -6.43
N GLN A 27 37.57 26.26 -5.42
CA GLN A 27 36.99 25.05 -4.82
C GLN A 27 35.59 25.30 -4.23
N VAL A 28 35.37 26.43 -3.57
CA VAL A 28 34.04 26.79 -3.03
C VAL A 28 33.04 27.06 -4.15
N PHE A 29 33.44 27.70 -5.25
CA PHE A 29 32.58 27.93 -6.42
C PHE A 29 32.24 26.64 -7.18
N VAL A 30 33.21 25.77 -7.41
CA VAL A 30 32.98 24.47 -8.05
C VAL A 30 32.11 23.59 -7.15
N THR A 31 32.35 23.58 -5.85
CA THR A 31 31.52 22.80 -4.91
C THR A 31 30.10 23.37 -4.81
N SER A 32 29.94 24.70 -4.77
CA SER A 32 28.61 25.32 -4.70
C SER A 32 27.81 25.14 -5.98
N SER A 33 28.44 25.27 -7.15
CA SER A 33 27.81 25.00 -8.45
C SER A 33 27.44 23.52 -8.61
N ALA A 34 28.28 22.59 -8.16
CA ALA A 34 27.97 21.15 -8.13
C ALA A 34 26.76 20.85 -7.23
N VAL A 35 26.74 21.39 -6.01
CA VAL A 35 25.60 21.25 -5.08
C VAL A 35 24.33 21.88 -5.67
N ALA A 36 24.43 23.07 -6.28
CA ALA A 36 23.31 23.73 -6.93
C ALA A 36 22.76 22.91 -8.11
N GLY A 37 23.64 22.34 -8.95
CA GLY A 37 23.25 21.45 -10.04
C GLY A 37 22.49 20.21 -9.54
N VAL A 38 23.00 19.56 -8.49
CA VAL A 38 22.32 18.41 -7.86
C VAL A 38 20.95 18.81 -7.30
N LEU A 39 20.83 20.00 -6.68
CA LEU A 39 19.57 20.51 -6.15
C LEU A 39 18.55 20.82 -7.26
N VAL A 40 18.98 21.42 -8.37
CA VAL A 40 18.11 21.73 -9.53
C VAL A 40 17.60 20.45 -10.17
N ILE A 41 18.46 19.44 -10.35
CA ILE A 41 18.07 18.12 -10.86
C ILE A 41 17.12 17.43 -9.86
N GLY A 42 17.41 17.49 -8.56
CA GLY A 42 16.51 16.96 -7.54
C GLY A 42 15.12 17.61 -7.55
N ARG A 43 15.06 18.93 -7.81
CA ARG A 43 13.81 19.69 -7.93
C ARG A 43 13.04 19.34 -9.21
N SER A 44 13.72 19.16 -10.34
CA SER A 44 13.08 18.84 -11.63
C SER A 44 12.44 17.44 -11.65
N VAL A 45 13.02 16.49 -10.91
CA VAL A 45 12.44 15.15 -10.71
C VAL A 45 11.31 15.18 -9.65
N ARG A 46 10.92 16.34 -9.11
CA ARG A 46 9.88 16.51 -8.09
C ARG A 46 10.07 15.60 -6.86
N LEU A 47 11.30 15.24 -6.54
CA LEU A 47 11.66 14.45 -5.34
C LEU A 47 11.41 15.21 -4.03
N VAL A 48 11.14 16.51 -4.15
CA VAL A 48 11.02 17.51 -3.09
C VAL A 48 9.55 17.90 -2.86
N THR A 49 8.59 17.49 -3.71
CA THR A 49 7.18 17.89 -3.58
C THR A 49 6.36 16.91 -2.75
N LYS A 50 5.54 17.42 -1.83
CA LYS A 50 4.62 16.61 -1.01
C LYS A 50 3.29 16.41 -1.75
N PHE A 51 2.97 15.16 -2.12
CA PHE A 51 1.67 14.85 -2.73
C PHE A 51 0.59 14.61 -1.67
N HIS A 52 -0.48 15.40 -1.74
CA HIS A 52 -1.62 15.33 -0.80
C HIS A 52 -2.85 14.66 -1.41
N ARG A 53 -2.92 14.57 -2.74
CA ARG A 53 -4.02 13.96 -3.50
C ARG A 53 -3.46 13.08 -4.61
N ALA A 54 -4.21 12.06 -4.99
CA ALA A 54 -3.87 11.19 -6.12
C ALA A 54 -3.84 11.99 -7.44
N ASP A 55 -4.76 12.94 -7.62
CA ASP A 55 -4.88 13.78 -8.84
C ASP A 55 -3.64 14.66 -9.10
N THR A 56 -2.91 15.01 -8.04
CA THR A 56 -1.70 15.84 -8.12
C THR A 56 -0.48 15.03 -8.60
N ILE A 57 -0.59 13.70 -8.62
CA ILE A 57 0.50 12.81 -9.03
C ILE A 57 0.58 12.80 -10.56
N PRO A 58 1.74 13.15 -11.15
CA PRO A 58 1.91 13.12 -12.60
C PRO A 58 1.70 11.71 -13.18
N LYS A 59 1.03 11.62 -14.33
CA LYS A 59 0.81 10.33 -15.04
C LYS A 59 2.12 9.64 -15.40
N ASP A 60 3.20 10.39 -15.60
CA ASP A 60 4.53 9.84 -15.84
C ASP A 60 5.08 9.03 -14.67
N PHE A 61 4.76 9.41 -13.43
CA PHE A 61 5.21 8.68 -12.24
C PHE A 61 4.54 7.31 -12.14
N ILE A 62 3.25 7.26 -12.51
CA ILE A 62 2.46 6.03 -12.58
C ILE A 62 3.03 5.14 -13.69
N ARG A 63 3.25 5.69 -14.89
CA ARG A 63 3.82 4.96 -16.04
C ARG A 63 5.21 4.38 -15.75
N LYS A 64 6.07 5.15 -15.07
CA LYS A 64 7.43 4.72 -14.72
C LYS A 64 7.47 3.82 -13.47
N GLY A 65 6.37 3.67 -12.74
CA GLY A 65 6.33 2.90 -11.51
C GLY A 65 7.30 3.42 -10.45
N VAL A 66 7.30 4.72 -10.18
CA VAL A 66 8.22 5.36 -9.24
C VAL A 66 7.90 4.95 -7.80
N LYS A 67 8.94 4.72 -7.00
CA LYS A 67 8.83 4.45 -5.57
C LYS A 67 8.81 5.76 -4.79
N LEU A 68 7.77 5.98 -4.01
CA LEU A 68 7.59 7.14 -3.15
C LEU A 68 7.71 6.72 -1.68
N ARG A 69 8.06 7.67 -0.83
CA ARG A 69 8.14 7.48 0.62
C ARG A 69 6.92 8.11 1.28
N GLY A 70 6.40 7.46 2.31
CA GLY A 70 5.31 8.02 3.11
C GLY A 70 5.28 7.49 4.53
N LYS A 71 4.52 8.20 5.37
CA LYS A 71 4.19 7.80 6.73
C LYS A 71 2.73 7.34 6.78
N VAL A 72 2.51 6.14 7.27
CA VAL A 72 1.18 5.57 7.48
C VAL A 72 0.56 6.20 8.72
N HIS A 73 -0.66 6.70 8.56
CA HIS A 73 -1.49 7.21 9.67
C HIS A 73 -2.48 6.16 10.17
N GLY A 74 -2.92 5.25 9.30
CA GLY A 74 -3.78 4.15 9.69
C GLY A 74 -4.24 3.30 8.52
N VAL A 75 -4.92 2.20 8.84
CA VAL A 75 -5.52 1.28 7.86
C VAL A 75 -7.03 1.27 8.07
N LYS A 76 -7.80 1.56 7.03
CA LYS A 76 -9.27 1.51 7.03
C LYS A 76 -9.74 0.48 6.02
N ASN A 77 -10.37 -0.61 6.46
CA ASN A 77 -10.93 -1.66 5.60
C ASN A 77 -9.97 -2.25 4.54
N GLY A 78 -8.65 -2.27 4.82
CA GLY A 78 -7.61 -2.70 3.88
C GLY A 78 -7.03 -1.58 3.02
N THR A 79 -7.61 -0.38 3.03
CA THR A 79 -7.02 0.83 2.48
C THR A 79 -6.03 1.43 3.46
N ILE A 80 -4.84 1.78 2.99
CA ILE A 80 -3.78 2.37 3.81
C ILE A 80 -3.82 3.88 3.61
N LEU A 81 -3.94 4.63 4.70
CA LEU A 81 -3.90 6.08 4.70
C LEU A 81 -2.45 6.52 4.89
N VAL A 82 -1.87 7.09 3.85
CA VAL A 82 -0.46 7.49 3.83
C VAL A 82 -0.33 8.98 3.59
N GLU A 83 0.43 9.61 4.46
CA GLU A 83 0.97 10.95 4.20
C GLU A 83 2.27 10.81 3.42
N HIS A 84 2.34 11.44 2.25
CA HIS A 84 3.57 11.44 1.45
C HIS A 84 4.68 12.23 2.17
N LEU A 85 5.89 11.67 2.21
CA LEU A 85 7.10 12.38 2.66
C LEU A 85 8.03 12.62 1.46
N PRO A 86 8.45 13.88 1.19
CA PRO A 86 9.42 14.13 0.13
C PRO A 86 10.72 13.35 0.41
N ILE A 87 11.37 12.87 -0.65
CA ILE A 87 12.58 12.04 -0.55
C ILE A 87 13.78 12.89 -0.14
N LEU A 88 13.82 14.14 -0.61
CA LEU A 88 14.85 15.11 -0.25
C LEU A 88 14.26 16.22 0.64
N PRO A 89 15.01 16.70 1.65
CA PRO A 89 14.56 17.80 2.50
C PRO A 89 14.38 19.05 1.65
N ILE A 90 13.21 19.68 1.77
CA ILE A 90 12.92 20.96 1.14
C ILE A 90 13.77 22.02 1.85
N PRO A 91 14.46 22.93 1.13
CA PRO A 91 15.10 24.09 1.75
C PRO A 91 14.11 24.88 2.59
N ARG A 92 14.49 25.24 3.83
CA ARG A 92 13.59 25.82 4.85
C ARG A 92 12.83 27.07 4.40
N TRP A 93 13.35 27.83 3.44
CA TRP A 93 12.72 29.02 2.90
C TRP A 93 11.49 28.73 2.01
N SER A 94 11.40 27.54 1.41
CA SER A 94 10.21 27.08 0.65
C SER A 94 9.14 26.45 1.56
N LEU A 95 9.41 26.29 2.86
CA LEU A 95 8.44 25.75 3.82
C LEU A 95 7.39 26.78 4.25
N ARG A 96 7.63 28.10 4.07
CA ARG A 96 6.66 29.15 4.43
C ARG A 96 5.33 29.01 3.67
N ASP A 97 5.38 28.72 2.37
CA ASP A 97 4.17 28.46 1.56
C ASP A 97 3.50 27.12 1.87
N SER A 98 4.27 26.14 2.36
CA SER A 98 3.73 24.81 2.71
C SER A 98 3.08 24.76 4.10
N LEU A 99 3.49 25.64 5.02
CA LEU A 99 2.94 25.71 6.38
C LEU A 99 1.57 26.39 6.43
N GLN A 100 1.24 27.26 5.48
CA GLN A 100 -0.08 27.92 5.40
C GLN A 100 -1.17 27.08 4.73
N LYS A 101 -0.83 25.95 4.10
CA LYS A 101 -1.77 25.12 3.36
C LYS A 101 -1.84 23.70 3.91
N GLU A 102 -2.02 23.58 5.23
CA GLU A 102 -2.41 22.33 5.89
C GLU A 102 -3.83 21.93 5.48
N LYS A 103 -4.01 21.47 4.24
CA LYS A 103 -5.14 20.61 3.91
C LYS A 103 -4.67 19.19 4.16
N ASN A 104 -5.17 18.59 5.24
CA ASN A 104 -4.96 17.20 5.69
C ASN A 104 -5.40 16.18 4.61
N GLY A 105 -4.62 16.06 3.54
CA GLY A 105 -4.84 15.13 2.44
C GLY A 105 -4.03 13.87 2.66
N PHE A 106 -4.71 12.78 3.04
CA PHE A 106 -4.11 11.45 3.07
C PHE A 106 -4.29 10.76 1.73
N LEU A 107 -3.20 10.17 1.21
CA LEU A 107 -3.26 9.29 0.05
C LEU A 107 -3.87 7.96 0.47
N ARG A 108 -4.87 7.51 -0.29
CA ARG A 108 -5.54 6.23 -0.08
C ARG A 108 -4.86 5.18 -0.96
N LEU A 109 -4.01 4.36 -0.35
CA LEU A 109 -3.32 3.29 -1.04
C LEU A 109 -4.09 1.97 -0.90
N PHE A 110 -4.27 1.29 -2.01
CA PHE A 110 -4.80 -0.05 -2.09
C PHE A 110 -3.67 -1.00 -2.48
N PRO A 111 -3.42 -2.07 -1.71
CA PRO A 111 -2.44 -3.08 -2.07
C PRO A 111 -2.79 -3.69 -3.43
N ALA A 112 -1.97 -3.41 -4.43
CA ALA A 112 -2.21 -3.84 -5.80
C ALA A 112 -2.10 -5.37 -5.91
N GLY A 113 -3.03 -5.97 -6.67
CA GLY A 113 -3.00 -7.37 -7.07
C GLY A 113 -3.27 -8.36 -5.93
N VAL A 114 -3.86 -7.90 -4.82
CA VAL A 114 -4.16 -8.74 -3.66
C VAL A 114 -5.58 -8.47 -3.15
N ILE A 115 -6.40 -9.52 -3.18
CA ILE A 115 -7.68 -9.54 -2.47
C ILE A 115 -7.43 -10.04 -1.06
N MET A 116 -7.51 -9.13 -0.09
CA MET A 116 -7.25 -9.43 1.32
C MET A 116 -8.49 -9.96 2.04
N GLN A 117 -8.31 -11.03 2.81
CA GLN A 117 -9.31 -11.47 3.78
C GLN A 117 -9.25 -10.66 5.09
N HIS A 118 -10.19 -10.93 6.00
CA HIS A 118 -10.26 -10.25 7.30
C HIS A 118 -8.97 -10.41 8.12
N GLU A 119 -8.37 -11.61 8.13
CA GLU A 119 -7.09 -11.86 8.81
C GLU A 119 -5.94 -11.08 8.17
N GLY A 120 -5.91 -10.99 6.84
CA GLY A 120 -4.93 -10.18 6.10
C GLY A 120 -5.00 -8.70 6.46
N ARG A 121 -6.21 -8.16 6.68
CA ARG A 121 -6.39 -6.77 7.12
C ARG A 121 -5.85 -6.53 8.53
N LYS A 122 -6.07 -7.46 9.46
CA LYS A 122 -5.50 -7.40 10.82
C LYS A 122 -3.98 -7.46 10.79
N PHE A 123 -3.42 -8.38 10.01
CA PHE A 123 -1.99 -8.49 9.81
C PHE A 123 -1.38 -7.21 9.24
N LEU A 124 -2.01 -6.62 8.22
CA LEU A 124 -1.59 -5.37 7.62
C LEU A 124 -1.60 -4.22 8.64
N GLN A 125 -2.69 -4.09 9.41
CA GLN A 125 -2.82 -3.07 10.45
C GLN A 125 -1.72 -3.20 11.51
N LYS A 126 -1.46 -4.41 11.99
CA LYS A 126 -0.39 -4.67 12.96
C LYS A 126 0.98 -4.29 12.39
N THR A 127 1.30 -4.80 11.20
CA THR A 127 2.60 -4.57 10.54
C THR A 127 2.86 -3.08 10.28
N LEU A 128 1.84 -2.33 9.89
CA LEU A 128 1.96 -0.90 9.62
C LEU A 128 1.97 -0.04 10.89
N SER A 129 1.43 -0.55 12.00
CA SER A 129 1.56 0.11 13.31
C SER A 129 3.00 0.01 13.82
N ASP A 130 3.64 -1.16 13.64
CA ASP A 130 5.04 -1.38 14.01
C ASP A 130 6.01 -0.60 13.10
N HIS A 131 5.63 -0.43 11.81
CA HIS A 131 6.45 0.21 10.79
C HIS A 131 5.68 1.34 10.10
N PRO A 132 5.60 2.54 10.70
CA PRO A 132 4.84 3.66 10.13
C PRO A 132 5.48 4.23 8.87
N ASN A 133 6.79 4.08 8.67
CA ASN A 133 7.48 4.58 7.47
C ASN A 133 7.50 3.52 6.36
N VAL A 134 6.82 3.81 5.25
CA VAL A 134 6.68 2.89 4.13
C VAL A 134 7.18 3.50 2.83
N TRP A 135 7.68 2.64 1.96
CA TRP A 135 7.88 2.94 0.55
C TRP A 135 6.74 2.34 -0.23
N PHE A 136 6.17 3.07 -1.17
CA PHE A 136 5.11 2.54 -2.03
C PHE A 136 5.40 2.84 -3.48
N GLN A 137 5.23 1.84 -4.32
CA GLN A 137 5.40 1.96 -5.77
C GLN A 137 4.04 2.15 -6.40
N LEU A 138 3.85 3.29 -7.08
CA LEU A 138 2.61 3.61 -7.78
C LEU A 138 2.47 2.73 -9.03
N LEU A 139 1.32 2.08 -9.21
CA LEU A 139 1.06 1.26 -10.41
C LEU A 139 -0.09 1.82 -11.23
N SER A 140 -1.21 2.14 -10.59
CA SER A 140 -2.38 2.71 -11.24
C SER A 140 -3.09 3.67 -10.28
N VAL A 141 -3.88 4.58 -10.83
CA VAL A 141 -4.77 5.45 -10.06
C VAL A 141 -6.16 5.29 -10.65
N ASP A 142 -7.10 4.94 -9.80
CA ASP A 142 -8.50 4.80 -10.15
C ASP A 142 -9.19 6.18 -10.24
N THR A 143 -10.31 6.22 -10.95
CA THR A 143 -11.14 7.42 -11.16
C THR A 143 -11.69 7.97 -9.83
N ALA A 144 -11.87 7.11 -8.82
CA ALA A 144 -12.25 7.52 -7.47
C ALA A 144 -11.11 8.13 -6.63
N GLY A 145 -9.91 8.32 -7.22
CA GLY A 145 -8.73 8.84 -6.54
C GLY A 145 -8.07 7.81 -5.61
N GLN A 146 -8.35 6.52 -5.82
CA GLN A 146 -7.73 5.41 -5.11
C GLN A 146 -6.45 4.99 -5.84
N ILE A 147 -5.36 4.82 -5.11
CA ILE A 147 -4.06 4.51 -5.72
C ILE A 147 -3.79 3.03 -5.52
N GLU A 148 -3.60 2.28 -6.60
CA GLU A 148 -3.06 0.93 -6.50
C GLU A 148 -1.54 0.99 -6.40
N ALA A 149 -1.03 0.44 -5.31
CA ALA A 149 0.40 0.47 -5.04
C ALA A 149 0.91 -0.83 -4.45
N ILE A 150 2.20 -1.09 -4.69
CA ILE A 150 2.95 -2.09 -3.94
C ILE A 150 3.55 -1.43 -2.72
N VAL A 151 3.28 -1.97 -1.55
CA VAL A 151 3.80 -1.42 -0.30
C VAL A 151 5.02 -2.21 0.17
N MET A 152 6.08 -1.48 0.48
CA MET A 152 7.36 -2.00 0.93
C MET A 152 7.72 -1.38 2.28
N ILE A 153 8.08 -2.22 3.24
CA ILE A 153 8.60 -1.82 4.55
C ILE A 153 10.10 -2.07 4.58
N ARG A 154 10.83 -1.19 5.26
CA ARG A 154 12.26 -1.40 5.50
C ARG A 154 12.40 -2.39 6.65
N LYS A 155 13.09 -3.52 6.40
CA LYS A 155 13.43 -4.49 7.44
C LYS A 155 14.74 -4.08 8.11
N ASN A 156 15.79 -3.93 7.29
CA ASN A 156 17.13 -3.54 7.72
C ASN A 156 17.68 -2.43 6.80
N LEU A 157 18.91 -1.97 7.03
CA LEU A 157 19.56 -0.97 6.17
C LEU A 157 19.62 -1.39 4.69
N PHE A 158 19.75 -2.70 4.40
CA PHE A 158 19.94 -3.23 3.05
C PHE A 158 18.75 -4.05 2.51
N GLN A 159 17.74 -4.34 3.33
CA GLN A 159 16.63 -5.20 2.94
C GLN A 159 15.28 -4.53 3.17
N SER A 160 14.42 -4.57 2.15
CA SER A 160 13.01 -4.20 2.23
C SER A 160 12.13 -5.44 2.01
N ARG A 161 11.01 -5.52 2.73
CA ARG A 161 9.98 -6.54 2.53
C ARG A 161 8.79 -5.95 1.79
N ASN A 162 8.29 -6.66 0.79
CA ASN A 162 7.07 -6.31 0.09
C ASN A 162 5.87 -6.91 0.85
N ILE A 163 5.02 -6.05 1.41
CA ILE A 163 3.88 -6.49 2.23
C ILE A 163 2.87 -7.28 1.39
N ASN A 164 2.62 -6.86 0.15
CA ASN A 164 1.68 -7.53 -0.75
C ASN A 164 2.07 -9.01 -0.94
N LEU A 165 3.38 -9.26 -1.15
CA LEU A 165 3.90 -10.63 -1.28
C LEU A 165 3.81 -11.41 0.04
N GLU A 166 4.08 -10.78 1.18
CA GLU A 166 4.00 -11.46 2.48
C GLU A 166 2.57 -11.88 2.83
N ILE A 167 1.57 -11.04 2.53
CA ILE A 167 0.15 -11.38 2.70
C ILE A 167 -0.18 -12.67 1.93
N LEU A 168 0.25 -12.75 0.66
CA LEU A 168 0.03 -13.94 -0.17
C LEU A 168 0.81 -15.15 0.34
N ARG A 169 2.07 -14.99 0.73
CA ARG A 169 2.91 -16.08 1.27
C ARG A 169 2.37 -16.70 2.55
N LEU A 170 1.71 -15.90 3.38
CA LEU A 170 1.03 -16.37 4.58
C LEU A 170 -0.34 -16.99 4.27
N GLY A 171 -0.83 -16.87 3.03
CA GLY A 171 -2.16 -17.34 2.64
C GLY A 171 -3.27 -16.48 3.22
N LEU A 172 -3.04 -15.20 3.47
CA LEU A 172 -4.03 -14.28 4.05
C LEU A 172 -4.86 -13.51 2.99
N GLY A 173 -4.67 -13.86 1.72
CA GLY A 173 -5.33 -13.26 0.58
C GLY A 173 -5.10 -14.08 -0.69
N ARG A 174 -5.76 -13.66 -1.77
CA ARG A 174 -5.61 -14.24 -3.12
C ARG A 174 -5.04 -13.22 -4.09
N THR A 175 -4.42 -13.68 -5.17
CA THR A 175 -4.00 -12.76 -6.22
C THR A 175 -5.19 -12.18 -6.98
N GLN A 176 -5.03 -10.94 -7.45
CA GLN A 176 -5.98 -10.24 -8.31
C GLN A 176 -5.25 -9.71 -9.54
N SER A 177 -5.97 -9.58 -10.65
CA SER A 177 -5.45 -8.87 -11.82
C SER A 177 -5.11 -7.43 -11.45
N LEU A 178 -4.00 -6.92 -11.97
CA LEU A 178 -3.58 -5.54 -11.80
C LEU A 178 -4.33 -4.65 -12.80
N HIS A 179 -4.84 -3.50 -12.37
CA HIS A 179 -5.47 -2.53 -13.27
C HIS A 179 -4.45 -1.68 -14.03
N ALA A 180 -3.17 -1.76 -13.66
CA ALA A 180 -2.09 -1.04 -14.31
C ALA A 180 -1.86 -1.51 -15.76
N SER A 181 -1.40 -0.58 -16.60
CA SER A 181 -1.01 -0.87 -17.98
C SER A 181 0.03 -2.00 -18.05
N PRO A 182 -0.08 -2.93 -19.02
CA PRO A 182 0.80 -4.08 -19.12
C PRO A 182 2.23 -3.66 -19.50
N SER A 183 3.07 -3.44 -18.49
CA SER A 183 4.51 -3.17 -18.64
C SER A 183 5.36 -4.36 -18.22
N LYS A 184 6.65 -4.36 -18.56
CA LYS A 184 7.60 -5.38 -18.07
C LYS A 184 7.64 -5.44 -16.55
N VAL A 185 7.53 -4.28 -15.89
CA VAL A 185 7.50 -4.16 -14.42
C VAL A 185 6.24 -4.81 -13.88
N THR A 186 5.06 -4.46 -14.42
CA THR A 186 3.76 -5.04 -14.05
C THR A 186 3.77 -6.57 -14.21
N LYS A 187 4.30 -7.09 -15.33
CA LYS A 187 4.41 -8.55 -15.56
C LYS A 187 5.29 -9.25 -14.52
N ASN A 188 6.43 -8.68 -14.16
CA ASN A 188 7.31 -9.23 -13.13
C ASN A 188 6.61 -9.27 -11.77
N ILE A 189 5.93 -8.18 -11.40
CA ILE A 189 5.13 -8.10 -10.18
C ILE A 189 4.07 -9.20 -10.16
N THR A 190 3.26 -9.31 -11.22
CA THR A 190 2.21 -10.34 -11.31
C THR A 190 2.80 -11.74 -11.15
N LYS A 191 3.92 -12.02 -11.83
CA LYS A 191 4.63 -13.30 -11.71
C LYS A 191 5.06 -13.59 -10.27
N ASP A 192 5.59 -12.59 -9.57
CA ASP A 192 6.05 -12.77 -8.19
C ASP A 192 4.88 -12.93 -7.21
N LEU A 193 3.77 -12.22 -7.43
CA LEU A 193 2.52 -12.41 -6.66
C LEU A 193 1.97 -13.82 -6.85
N MET A 194 1.88 -14.31 -8.10
CA MET A 194 1.44 -15.67 -8.41
C MET A 194 2.35 -16.73 -7.76
N LYS A 195 3.68 -16.54 -7.80
CA LYS A 195 4.62 -17.44 -7.11
C LYS A 195 4.38 -17.46 -5.59
N ALA A 196 4.07 -16.31 -4.99
CA ALA A 196 3.81 -16.22 -3.55
C ALA A 196 2.54 -16.97 -3.15
N GLU A 197 1.48 -16.87 -3.96
CA GLU A 197 0.25 -17.64 -3.76
C GLU A 197 0.47 -19.14 -3.92
N LEU A 198 1.14 -19.57 -4.99
CA LEU A 198 1.51 -20.98 -5.19
C LEU A 198 2.36 -21.53 -4.04
N TYR A 199 3.22 -20.69 -3.45
CA TYR A 199 3.99 -21.08 -2.27
C TYR A 199 3.09 -21.33 -1.05
N ALA A 200 2.11 -20.46 -0.81
CA ALA A 200 1.18 -20.61 0.30
C ALA A 200 0.26 -21.83 0.11
N GLU A 201 -0.15 -22.10 -1.12
CA GLU A 201 -0.91 -23.29 -1.50
C GLU A 201 -0.09 -24.56 -1.23
N LYS A 202 1.14 -24.64 -1.75
CA LYS A 202 2.05 -25.78 -1.51
C LYS A 202 2.33 -26.01 -0.03
N LYS A 203 2.42 -24.94 0.77
CA LYS A 203 2.64 -25.01 2.21
C LYS A 203 1.36 -25.10 3.04
N ARG A 204 0.19 -25.15 2.40
CA ARG A 204 -1.13 -25.24 3.03
C ARG A 204 -1.33 -24.21 4.14
N LYS A 205 -0.97 -22.96 3.88
CA LYS A 205 -1.03 -21.85 4.85
C LYS A 205 -2.29 -21.01 4.68
N GLY A 206 -2.79 -20.46 5.79
CA GLY A 206 -3.94 -19.55 5.81
C GLY A 206 -5.16 -20.18 5.13
N ILE A 207 -5.66 -19.52 4.09
CA ILE A 207 -6.82 -19.97 3.28
C ILE A 207 -6.61 -21.34 2.62
N TRP A 208 -5.37 -21.78 2.47
CA TRP A 208 -5.01 -23.05 1.83
C TRP A 208 -4.83 -24.19 2.84
N LYS A 209 -5.09 -23.94 4.14
CA LYS A 209 -5.06 -24.99 5.16
C LYS A 209 -6.21 -25.95 4.90
N GLN A 210 -5.89 -27.21 4.61
CA GLN A 210 -6.90 -28.26 4.60
C GLN A 210 -7.24 -28.64 6.03
N PRO A 211 -8.52 -28.82 6.38
CA PRO A 211 -8.90 -29.28 7.70
C PRO A 211 -8.28 -30.66 7.94
N SER A 212 -7.66 -30.81 9.10
CA SER A 212 -7.15 -32.07 9.64
C SER A 212 -8.25 -33.14 9.59
N MET A 213 -7.90 -34.42 9.45
CA MET A 213 -8.88 -35.51 9.50
C MET A 213 -9.74 -35.45 10.78
N VAL A 214 -9.13 -35.01 11.89
CA VAL A 214 -9.81 -34.78 13.18
C VAL A 214 -10.73 -33.56 13.11
N GLU A 215 -10.28 -32.44 12.54
CA GLU A 215 -11.13 -31.25 12.35
C GLU A 215 -12.35 -31.57 11.46
N ARG A 216 -12.16 -32.34 10.38
CA ARG A 216 -13.26 -32.81 9.52
C ARG A 216 -14.23 -33.73 10.26
N PHE A 217 -13.71 -34.60 11.13
CA PHE A 217 -14.53 -35.48 11.95
C PHE A 217 -15.35 -34.71 12.99
N TYR A 218 -14.75 -33.70 13.65
CA TYR A 218 -15.48 -32.83 14.57
C TYR A 218 -16.54 -31.99 13.86
N GLU A 219 -16.25 -31.44 12.68
CA GLU A 219 -17.24 -30.70 11.89
C GLU A 219 -18.41 -31.60 11.45
N SER A 220 -18.11 -32.83 10.98
CA SER A 220 -19.16 -33.76 10.58
C SER A 220 -20.01 -34.20 11.77
N TYR A 221 -19.39 -34.47 12.92
CA TYR A 221 -20.10 -34.78 14.16
C TYR A 221 -20.97 -33.60 14.60
N LYS A 222 -20.45 -32.37 14.58
CA LYS A 222 -21.19 -31.16 14.94
C LYS A 222 -22.42 -30.96 14.05
N LEU A 223 -22.26 -31.08 12.73
CA LEU A 223 -23.36 -31.01 11.76
C LEU A 223 -24.44 -32.07 12.02
N GLN A 224 -24.03 -33.31 12.36
CA GLN A 224 -24.97 -34.36 12.73
C GLN A 224 -25.72 -34.01 14.02
N THR A 225 -25.04 -33.47 15.03
CA THR A 225 -25.69 -33.07 16.29
C THR A 225 -26.65 -31.90 16.11
N GLU A 226 -26.32 -30.89 15.30
CA GLU A 226 -27.21 -29.77 14.98
C GLU A 226 -28.48 -30.27 14.28
N LYS A 227 -28.34 -31.15 13.28
CA LYS A 227 -29.51 -31.78 12.61
C LYS A 227 -30.37 -32.58 13.59
N LEU A 228 -29.77 -33.28 14.55
CA LEU A 228 -30.50 -34.02 15.58
C LEU A 228 -31.25 -33.08 16.53
N GLN A 229 -30.65 -31.94 16.90
CA GLN A 229 -31.31 -30.92 17.72
C GLN A 229 -32.48 -30.28 16.98
N ASP A 230 -32.28 -29.91 15.71
CA ASP A 230 -33.34 -29.37 14.86
C ASP A 230 -34.50 -30.35 14.73
N TRP A 231 -34.22 -31.62 14.43
CA TRP A 231 -35.24 -32.66 14.36
C TRP A 231 -36.01 -32.86 15.68
N LYS A 232 -35.32 -32.81 16.83
CA LYS A 232 -35.97 -32.88 18.16
C LYS A 232 -36.85 -31.66 18.41
N SER A 233 -36.39 -30.47 18.03
CA SER A 233 -37.15 -29.22 18.18
C SER A 233 -38.41 -29.21 17.31
N GLU A 234 -38.30 -29.69 16.07
CA GLU A 234 -39.38 -29.86 15.10
C GLU A 234 -40.46 -30.80 15.65
N LYS A 235 -40.04 -31.96 16.20
CA LYS A 235 -40.96 -32.90 16.85
C LYS A 235 -41.67 -32.30 18.06
N ARG A 236 -40.97 -31.56 18.92
CA ARG A 236 -41.60 -30.85 20.06
C ARG A 236 -42.63 -29.83 19.58
N ARG A 237 -42.32 -29.02 18.56
CA ARG A 237 -43.27 -28.05 17.97
C ARG A 237 -44.51 -28.74 17.42
N LYS A 238 -44.35 -29.84 16.68
CA LYS A 238 -45.49 -30.60 16.14
C LYS A 238 -46.35 -31.23 17.25
N GLY A 239 -45.71 -31.76 18.31
CA GLY A 239 -46.43 -32.27 19.48
C GLY A 239 -47.26 -31.20 20.19
N SER A 240 -46.69 -30.00 20.40
CA SER A 240 -47.41 -28.83 20.95
C SER A 240 -48.61 -28.44 20.08
N LEU A 241 -48.41 -28.35 18.76
CA LEU A 241 -49.48 -28.01 17.81
C LEU A 241 -50.64 -29.03 17.82
N ILE A 242 -50.34 -30.31 18.01
CA ILE A 242 -51.37 -31.36 18.14
C ILE A 242 -52.15 -31.19 19.44
N TYR A 243 -51.45 -30.94 20.56
CA TYR A 243 -52.09 -30.69 21.85
C TYR A 243 -52.97 -29.44 21.84
N ASP A 244 -52.49 -28.35 21.24
CA ASP A 244 -53.26 -27.10 21.07
C ASP A 244 -54.46 -27.29 20.14
N ARG A 245 -54.36 -28.11 19.08
CA ARG A 245 -55.52 -28.47 18.24
C ARG A 245 -56.56 -29.28 19.00
N MET A 246 -56.13 -30.30 19.74
CA MET A 246 -57.04 -31.16 20.52
C MET A 246 -57.76 -30.36 21.61
N THR A 247 -57.03 -29.55 22.38
CA THR A 247 -57.63 -28.70 23.42
C THR A 247 -58.61 -27.68 22.83
N ASN A 248 -58.27 -27.03 21.72
CA ASN A 248 -59.21 -26.14 21.03
C ASN A 248 -60.44 -26.88 20.45
N PHE A 249 -60.27 -28.12 19.98
CA PHE A 249 -61.38 -28.94 19.50
C PHE A 249 -62.35 -29.33 20.63
N ILE A 250 -61.81 -29.82 21.76
CA ILE A 250 -62.60 -30.12 22.96
C ILE A 250 -63.30 -28.85 23.47
N ARG A 251 -62.59 -27.72 23.52
CA ARG A 251 -63.16 -26.43 23.94
C ARG A 251 -64.26 -25.95 23.01
N LYS A 252 -64.19 -26.24 21.70
CA LYS A 252 -65.27 -25.96 20.72
C LYS A 252 -66.48 -26.86 20.91
N LEU A 253 -66.28 -28.15 21.22
CA LEU A 253 -67.37 -29.10 21.48
C LEU A 253 -68.18 -28.69 22.72
N PHE A 254 -67.51 -28.28 23.80
CA PHE A 254 -68.16 -27.88 25.05
C PHE A 254 -68.78 -26.48 25.02
N LYS A 255 -68.49 -25.64 24.03
CA LYS A 255 -69.10 -24.29 23.89
C LYS A 255 -70.36 -24.27 23.01
N LYS A 256 -70.73 -25.41 22.44
CA LYS A 256 -71.86 -25.56 21.50
C LYS A 256 -73.03 -26.38 22.07
N SER A 257 -72.92 -26.80 23.34
CA SER A 257 -74.01 -27.27 24.21
C SER A 257 -74.41 -26.15 25.14
#